data_AF-A0A0B2ULX2-F1
#
_entry.id   AF-A0A0B2ULX2-F1
#
_cell.length_a   1.000
_cell.length_b   1.000
_cell.length_c   1.000
_cell.angle_alpha   90.00
_cell.angle_beta   90.00
_cell.angle_gamma   90.00
#
_symmetry.space_group_name_H-M   'P 1'
#
loop_
_entity.id
_entity.type
_entity.pdbx_description
1 polymer ?
#
loop_
_entity_poly.entity_id
_entity_poly.type
_entity_poly.pdbx_seq_one_letter_code
_entity_poly.pdbx_strand_id
1 'polypeptide(L)'
;MSEDGPRLSKLKLAYKKAIQEVLKEEKKIRGILLDPETVVEDSFFVSNSKIEDSIHEPQCTDEDAINKAVKQIFLGLKSKLSDAFKKKVSEYSIGSKLNHLDKEITKENKHSKDITCTEYIREIFESYLVDPKLNYIRYIEEAKNESSERIKTISKEIKGIKESIKQLREENSVYHKTYDDLTRHLLEIMENKTIIDV
;
A
#
# COMPACT_ATOMS: atom_id res chain seq x y z
N MET A 1 -19.52 21.43 -1.07
CA MET A 1 -20.07 20.07 -1.21
C MET A 1 -19.68 19.58 -2.58
N SER A 2 -18.95 18.47 -2.70
CA SER A 2 -18.58 17.88 -4.00
C SER A 2 -19.87 17.51 -4.75
N GLU A 3 -20.05 18.03 -5.95
CA GLU A 3 -21.13 17.57 -6.84
C GLU A 3 -21.02 16.05 -7.07
N ASP A 4 -22.16 15.39 -7.25
CA ASP A 4 -22.18 13.96 -7.57
C ASP A 4 -21.60 13.75 -8.97
N GLY A 5 -20.58 12.91 -9.10
CA GLY A 5 -20.02 12.54 -10.39
C GLY A 5 -21.01 11.75 -11.25
N PRO A 6 -20.77 11.61 -12.56
CA PRO A 6 -21.64 10.89 -13.49
C PRO A 6 -22.02 9.48 -13.02
N ARG A 7 -21.08 8.71 -12.45
CA ARG A 7 -21.37 7.35 -11.98
C ARG A 7 -22.22 7.32 -10.72
N LEU A 8 -21.92 8.20 -9.77
CA LEU A 8 -22.71 8.30 -8.53
C LEU A 8 -24.15 8.72 -8.84
N SER A 9 -24.33 9.66 -9.77
CA SER A 9 -25.65 10.08 -10.27
C SER A 9 -26.41 8.91 -10.92
N LYS A 10 -25.74 8.12 -11.77
CA LYS A 10 -26.34 6.92 -12.38
C LYS A 10 -26.73 5.86 -11.35
N LEU A 11 -25.90 5.63 -10.32
CA LEU A 11 -26.19 4.70 -9.23
C LEU A 11 -27.44 5.13 -8.45
N LYS A 12 -27.53 6.40 -8.05
CA LYS A 12 -28.71 6.96 -7.37
C LYS A 12 -29.96 6.83 -8.23
N LEU A 13 -29.85 7.08 -9.53
CA LEU A 13 -30.96 6.93 -10.48
C LEU A 13 -31.41 5.48 -10.62
N ALA A 14 -30.49 4.53 -10.79
CA ALA A 14 -30.80 3.11 -10.89
C ALA A 14 -31.50 2.60 -9.63
N TYR A 15 -31.01 3.01 -8.45
CA TYR A 15 -31.63 2.67 -7.17
C TYR A 15 -33.04 3.26 -7.03
N LYS A 16 -33.23 4.53 -7.42
CA LYS A 16 -34.55 5.18 -7.42
C LYS A 16 -35.54 4.45 -8.33
N LYS A 17 -35.09 4.02 -9.52
CA LYS A 17 -35.91 3.24 -10.46
C LYS A 17 -36.27 1.87 -9.86
N ALA A 18 -35.32 1.16 -9.26
CA ALA A 18 -35.58 -0.13 -8.62
C ALA A 18 -36.63 0.00 -7.49
N ILE A 19 -36.52 1.03 -6.64
CA ILE A 19 -37.56 1.32 -5.65
C ILE A 19 -38.90 1.58 -6.33
N GLN A 20 -38.95 2.41 -7.38
CA GLN A 20 -40.20 2.70 -8.07
C GLN A 20 -40.87 1.43 -8.63
N GLU A 21 -40.09 0.50 -9.20
CA GLU A 21 -40.63 -0.79 -9.65
C GLU A 21 -41.21 -1.61 -8.49
N VAL A 22 -40.51 -1.70 -7.36
CA VAL A 22 -41.04 -2.39 -6.15
C VAL A 22 -42.34 -1.73 -5.66
N LEU A 23 -42.43 -0.40 -5.72
CA LEU A 23 -43.63 0.32 -5.31
C LEU A 23 -44.77 0.25 -6.35
N LYS A 24 -44.56 -0.20 -7.59
CA LYS A 24 -45.67 -0.40 -8.55
C LYS A 24 -46.63 -1.49 -8.10
N GLU A 25 -46.11 -2.46 -7.35
CA GLU A 25 -46.90 -3.52 -6.71
C GLU A 25 -47.87 -2.95 -5.65
N GLU A 26 -47.69 -1.70 -5.18
CA GLU A 26 -48.65 -1.00 -4.31
C GLU A 26 -50.06 -0.99 -4.91
N LYS A 27 -50.17 -0.74 -6.22
CA LYS A 27 -51.48 -0.68 -6.91
C LYS A 27 -52.15 -2.04 -6.99
N LYS A 28 -51.37 -3.11 -7.15
CA LYS A 28 -51.87 -4.48 -7.20
C LYS A 28 -52.32 -4.98 -5.83
N ILE A 29 -51.51 -4.76 -4.80
CA ILE A 29 -51.86 -5.09 -3.41
C ILE A 29 -53.10 -4.31 -2.96
N ARG A 30 -53.21 -3.05 -3.38
CA ARG A 30 -54.41 -2.23 -3.15
C ARG A 30 -55.65 -2.81 -3.86
N GLY A 31 -55.51 -3.33 -5.08
CA GLY A 31 -56.60 -4.00 -5.81
C GLY A 31 -57.09 -5.26 -5.08
N ILE A 32 -56.17 -6.14 -4.66
CA ILE A 32 -56.48 -7.38 -3.93
C ILE A 32 -57.21 -7.11 -2.61
N LEU A 33 -56.81 -6.04 -1.89
CA LEU A 33 -57.39 -5.70 -0.59
C LEU A 33 -58.77 -5.05 -0.69
N LEU A 34 -59.13 -4.47 -1.85
CA LEU A 34 -60.42 -3.83 -2.09
C LEU A 34 -61.42 -4.76 -2.76
N ASP A 35 -60.92 -5.72 -3.54
CA ASP A 35 -61.70 -6.75 -4.20
C ASP A 35 -60.90 -8.08 -4.16
N PRO A 36 -61.21 -8.99 -3.22
CA PRO A 36 -60.50 -10.27 -3.08
C PRO A 36 -60.64 -11.18 -4.31
N GLU A 37 -61.60 -10.92 -5.20
CA GLU A 37 -61.80 -11.67 -6.45
C GLU A 37 -60.96 -11.11 -7.61
N THR A 38 -60.20 -10.02 -7.40
CA THR A 38 -59.26 -9.55 -8.43
C THR A 38 -58.18 -10.61 -8.70
N VAL A 39 -58.31 -11.26 -9.87
CA VAL A 39 -57.29 -12.14 -10.44
C VAL A 39 -56.06 -11.29 -10.76
N VAL A 40 -55.17 -11.13 -9.79
CA VAL A 40 -53.87 -10.53 -10.00
C VAL A 40 -52.95 -11.62 -10.54
N GLU A 41 -52.73 -11.61 -11.84
CA GLU A 41 -51.64 -12.38 -12.45
C GLU A 41 -50.33 -11.92 -11.81
N ASP A 42 -49.73 -12.82 -11.02
CA ASP A 42 -48.42 -12.63 -10.43
C ASP A 42 -47.41 -12.52 -11.59
N SER A 43 -46.99 -11.29 -11.89
CA SER A 43 -46.14 -11.00 -13.06
C SER A 43 -44.76 -11.65 -12.98
N PHE A 44 -44.44 -12.29 -11.85
CA PHE A 44 -43.20 -13.00 -11.60
C PHE A 44 -43.27 -14.50 -11.93
N PHE A 45 -44.45 -15.12 -11.91
CA PHE A 45 -44.65 -16.54 -12.20
C PHE A 45 -45.89 -16.75 -13.08
N VAL A 46 -45.73 -16.55 -14.39
CA VAL A 46 -46.78 -16.90 -15.35
C VAL A 46 -46.95 -18.43 -15.37
N SER A 47 -48.03 -18.92 -14.75
CA SER A 47 -48.54 -20.28 -14.94
C SER A 47 -50.03 -20.21 -15.18
N ASN A 48 -50.44 -20.55 -16.40
CA ASN A 48 -51.84 -20.64 -16.81
C ASN A 48 -52.59 -21.69 -15.97
N SER A 49 -53.63 -21.28 -15.26
CA SER A 49 -54.77 -22.14 -14.97
C SER A 49 -56.03 -21.32 -14.78
N LYS A 50 -56.93 -21.43 -15.76
CA LYS A 50 -58.32 -20.99 -15.69
C LYS A 50 -59.03 -21.73 -14.57
N ILE A 51 -59.74 -21.04 -13.69
CA ILE A 51 -60.90 -21.60 -12.97
C ILE A 51 -61.96 -20.50 -12.89
N GLU A 52 -63.17 -20.88 -13.29
CA GLU A 52 -64.41 -20.11 -13.40
C GLU A 52 -65.14 -19.93 -12.05
N ASP A 53 -65.87 -18.82 -11.98
CA ASP A 53 -67.14 -18.52 -11.29
C ASP A 53 -67.38 -18.94 -9.82
N SER A 54 -67.59 -17.93 -8.96
CA SER A 54 -68.73 -17.93 -8.02
C SER A 54 -69.08 -16.52 -7.54
N ILE A 55 -70.38 -16.22 -7.56
CA ILE A 55 -71.08 -14.99 -7.12
C ILE A 55 -71.05 -14.86 -5.59
N HIS A 56 -70.73 -13.68 -5.01
CA HIS A 56 -71.52 -13.07 -3.91
C HIS A 56 -71.14 -11.63 -3.50
N GLU A 57 -72.20 -10.86 -3.20
CA GLU A 57 -72.40 -9.54 -2.57
C GLU A 57 -71.25 -8.72 -1.94
N PRO A 58 -71.28 -7.38 -2.08
CA PRO A 58 -70.23 -6.48 -1.60
C PRO A 58 -70.37 -6.19 -0.09
N GLN A 59 -69.37 -6.58 0.70
CA GLN A 59 -69.22 -6.09 2.06
C GLN A 59 -68.54 -4.72 2.06
N CYS A 60 -69.23 -3.75 2.62
CA CYS A 60 -68.78 -2.39 2.87
C CYS A 60 -67.62 -2.40 3.88
N THR A 61 -66.38 -2.49 3.38
CA THR A 61 -65.17 -2.16 4.12
C THR A 61 -64.82 -0.69 3.94
N ASP A 62 -64.33 -0.07 5.03
CA ASP A 62 -63.87 1.32 5.09
C ASP A 62 -62.66 1.54 4.17
N GLU A 63 -62.96 1.69 2.87
CA GLU A 63 -62.03 1.76 1.74
C GLU A 63 -60.98 2.86 1.95
N ASP A 64 -61.37 3.96 2.58
CA ASP A 64 -60.48 5.07 2.92
C ASP A 64 -59.47 4.72 4.01
N ALA A 65 -59.86 3.93 5.02
CA ALA A 65 -58.96 3.47 6.07
C ALA A 65 -57.90 2.50 5.52
N ILE A 66 -58.31 1.57 4.65
CA ILE A 66 -57.41 0.62 3.97
C ILE A 66 -56.44 1.38 3.05
N ASN A 67 -56.96 2.32 2.27
CA ASN A 67 -56.15 3.16 1.38
C ASN A 67 -55.11 4.00 2.14
N LYS A 68 -55.47 4.52 3.31
CA LYS A 68 -54.56 5.27 4.17
C LYS A 68 -53.50 4.36 4.79
N ALA A 69 -53.87 3.17 5.25
CA ALA A 69 -52.94 2.20 5.84
C ALA A 69 -51.89 1.71 4.83
N VAL A 70 -52.33 1.31 3.62
CA VAL A 70 -51.42 0.86 2.55
C VAL A 70 -50.44 1.97 2.17
N LYS A 71 -50.92 3.21 1.94
CA LYS A 71 -50.03 4.35 1.65
C LYS A 71 -49.00 4.59 2.75
N GLN A 72 -49.38 4.48 4.02
CA GLN A 72 -48.45 4.65 5.15
C GLN A 72 -47.37 3.57 5.18
N ILE A 73 -47.72 2.31 4.91
CA ILE A 73 -46.77 1.20 4.83
C ILE A 73 -45.75 1.43 3.70
N PHE A 74 -46.23 1.78 2.50
CA PHE A 74 -45.37 2.02 1.35
C PHE A 74 -44.48 3.26 1.50
N LEU A 75 -44.99 4.32 2.15
CA LEU A 75 -44.18 5.49 2.53
C LEU A 75 -43.09 5.12 3.55
N GLY A 76 -43.43 4.30 4.55
CA GLY A 76 -42.47 3.80 5.54
C GLY A 76 -41.43 2.87 4.93
N LEU A 77 -41.82 2.01 3.98
CA LEU A 77 -40.89 1.16 3.24
C LEU A 77 -39.92 2.00 2.40
N LYS A 78 -40.44 3.00 1.69
CA LYS A 78 -39.63 3.93 0.89
C LYS A 78 -38.62 4.70 1.73
N SER A 79 -38.99 5.18 2.92
CA SER A 79 -38.06 5.88 3.80
C SER A 79 -36.95 4.94 4.30
N LYS A 80 -37.31 3.75 4.78
CA LYS A 80 -36.34 2.73 5.26
C LYS A 80 -35.36 2.31 4.17
N LEU A 81 -35.84 2.08 2.95
CA LEU A 81 -34.97 1.74 1.81
C LEU A 81 -34.05 2.91 1.43
N SER A 82 -34.54 4.14 1.45
CA SER A 82 -33.72 5.34 1.20
C SER A 82 -32.63 5.50 2.25
N ASP A 83 -32.97 5.32 3.52
CA ASP A 83 -32.03 5.47 4.64
C ASP A 83 -30.99 4.35 4.66
N ALA A 84 -31.39 3.11 4.38
CA ALA A 84 -30.47 1.98 4.21
C ALA A 84 -29.47 2.24 3.08
N PHE A 85 -29.92 2.77 1.95
CA PHE A 85 -29.05 3.14 0.84
C PHE A 85 -28.09 4.27 1.21
N LYS A 86 -28.58 5.35 1.80
CA LYS A 86 -27.72 6.46 2.26
C LYS A 86 -26.66 5.96 3.23
N LYS A 87 -27.04 5.11 4.19
CA LYS A 87 -26.13 4.50 5.15
C LYS A 87 -25.05 3.67 4.46
N LYS A 88 -25.42 2.83 3.49
CA LYS A 88 -24.44 2.00 2.75
C LYS A 88 -23.53 2.84 1.86
N VAL A 89 -24.06 3.88 1.22
CA VAL A 89 -23.26 4.81 0.40
C VAL A 89 -22.23 5.55 1.24
N SER A 90 -22.59 5.99 2.45
CA SER A 90 -21.66 6.66 3.37
C SER A 90 -20.67 5.69 4.02
N GLU A 91 -21.14 4.54 4.51
CA GLU A 91 -20.32 3.49 5.16
C GLU A 91 -19.14 3.05 4.28
N TYR A 92 -19.38 2.80 3.01
CA TYR A 92 -18.32 2.37 2.08
C TYR A 92 -17.64 3.52 1.34
N SER A 93 -17.98 4.77 1.68
CA SER A 93 -17.47 5.97 1.00
C SER A 93 -17.61 5.88 -0.53
N ILE A 94 -18.75 5.35 -0.99
CA ILE A 94 -18.97 5.06 -2.42
C ILE A 94 -18.91 6.36 -3.23
N GLY A 95 -19.44 7.46 -2.67
CA GLY A 95 -19.44 8.75 -3.34
C GLY A 95 -18.04 9.27 -3.66
N SER A 96 -17.11 9.20 -2.71
CA SER A 96 -15.73 9.64 -2.94
C SER A 96 -15.00 8.72 -3.92
N LYS A 97 -15.20 7.40 -3.83
CA LYS A 97 -14.59 6.41 -4.73
C LYS A 97 -15.05 6.57 -6.18
N LEU A 98 -16.35 6.72 -6.41
CA LEU A 98 -16.89 6.91 -7.76
C LEU A 98 -16.47 8.25 -8.35
N ASN A 99 -16.48 9.31 -7.55
CA ASN A 99 -16.02 10.63 -8.00
C ASN A 99 -14.51 10.64 -8.27
N HIS A 100 -13.71 9.91 -7.49
CA HIS A 100 -12.27 9.74 -7.74
C HIS A 100 -12.04 9.00 -9.05
N LEU A 101 -12.74 7.89 -9.27
CA LEU A 101 -12.67 7.12 -10.50
C LEU A 101 -13.09 7.92 -11.73
N ASP A 102 -14.15 8.73 -11.62
CA ASP A 102 -14.57 9.63 -12.70
C ASP A 102 -13.47 10.66 -13.01
N LYS A 103 -12.76 11.18 -11.99
CA LYS A 103 -11.59 12.07 -12.18
C LYS A 103 -10.41 11.35 -12.84
N GLU A 104 -10.12 10.11 -12.47
CA GLU A 104 -9.03 9.32 -13.08
C GLU A 104 -9.29 9.01 -14.55
N ILE A 105 -10.55 8.75 -14.91
CA ILE A 105 -10.95 8.46 -16.29
C ILE A 105 -10.95 9.73 -17.14
N THR A 106 -11.48 10.83 -16.60
CA THR A 106 -11.55 12.12 -17.33
C THR A 106 -10.19 12.78 -17.52
N LYS A 107 -9.21 12.50 -16.64
CA LYS A 107 -7.85 13.05 -16.75
C LYS A 107 -7.01 12.48 -17.90
N GLU A 108 -7.59 11.73 -18.85
CA GLU A 108 -6.83 10.99 -19.87
C GLU A 108 -5.67 10.22 -19.22
N ASN A 109 -5.97 9.35 -18.26
CA ASN A 109 -5.04 8.29 -17.95
C ASN A 109 -4.90 7.40 -19.19
N LYS A 110 -4.00 7.80 -20.12
CA LYS A 110 -3.46 6.98 -21.23
C LYS A 110 -2.77 5.71 -20.72
N HIS A 111 -2.74 5.53 -19.41
CA HIS A 111 -2.18 4.43 -18.67
C HIS A 111 -3.24 3.79 -17.78
N SER A 112 -4.37 3.36 -18.35
CA SER A 112 -4.98 2.11 -17.88
C SER A 112 -4.03 0.97 -18.27
N LYS A 113 -2.81 0.98 -17.73
CA LYS A 113 -1.87 -0.11 -17.88
C LYS A 113 -2.50 -1.28 -17.14
N ASP A 114 -2.79 -2.32 -17.89
CA ASP A 114 -3.49 -3.49 -17.41
C ASP A 114 -2.72 -4.06 -16.21
N ILE A 115 -3.40 -4.30 -15.09
CA ILE A 115 -2.80 -4.94 -13.91
C ILE A 115 -2.41 -6.40 -14.17
N THR A 116 -2.73 -6.95 -15.34
CA THR A 116 -2.22 -8.24 -15.83
C THR A 116 -0.94 -8.10 -16.68
N CYS A 117 -0.54 -6.88 -17.05
CA CYS A 117 0.69 -6.63 -17.80
C CYS A 117 1.91 -6.83 -16.89
N THR A 118 2.68 -7.88 -17.18
CA THR A 118 3.88 -8.25 -16.43
C THR A 118 4.94 -7.15 -16.40
N GLU A 119 5.07 -6.39 -17.47
CA GLU A 119 5.99 -5.27 -17.62
C GLU A 119 5.57 -4.09 -16.72
N TYR A 120 4.27 -3.81 -16.62
CA TYR A 120 3.76 -2.75 -15.74
C TYR A 120 3.89 -3.13 -14.26
N ILE A 121 3.58 -4.38 -13.91
CA ILE A 121 3.80 -4.90 -12.57
C ILE A 121 5.29 -4.77 -12.20
N ARG A 122 6.18 -5.14 -13.13
CA ARG A 122 7.62 -4.99 -12.94
C ARG A 122 8.02 -3.53 -12.73
N GLU A 123 7.52 -2.61 -13.55
CA GLU A 123 7.77 -1.16 -13.42
C GLU A 123 7.35 -0.64 -12.04
N ILE A 124 6.17 -1.06 -11.54
CA ILE A 124 5.71 -0.71 -10.19
C ILE A 124 6.70 -1.23 -9.14
N PHE A 125 7.03 -2.52 -9.16
CA PHE A 125 7.95 -3.10 -8.17
C PHE A 125 9.35 -2.48 -8.25
N GLU A 126 9.84 -2.20 -9.46
CA GLU A 126 11.11 -1.50 -9.66
C GLU A 126 11.05 -0.09 -9.07
N SER A 127 9.96 0.66 -9.25
CA SER A 127 9.82 2.00 -8.66
C SER A 127 9.94 2.00 -7.13
N TYR A 128 9.43 0.97 -6.45
CA TYR A 128 9.57 0.81 -5.00
C TYR A 128 10.97 0.38 -4.57
N LEU A 129 11.71 -0.31 -5.44
CA LEU A 129 13.02 -0.88 -5.12
C LEU A 129 14.19 0.00 -5.53
N VAL A 130 14.01 0.92 -6.49
CA VAL A 130 15.07 1.79 -6.99
C VAL A 130 15.67 2.66 -5.88
N ASP A 131 14.85 3.37 -5.12
CA ASP A 131 15.35 4.27 -4.07
C ASP A 131 16.08 3.52 -2.94
N PRO A 132 15.55 2.41 -2.38
CA PRO A 132 16.30 1.58 -1.44
C PRO A 132 17.62 1.07 -2.02
N LYS A 133 17.64 0.59 -3.27
CA LYS A 133 18.87 0.10 -3.93
C LYS A 133 19.91 1.20 -4.05
N LEU A 134 19.51 2.41 -4.48
CA LEU A 134 20.41 3.56 -4.57
C LEU A 134 20.99 3.94 -3.21
N ASN A 135 20.17 3.93 -2.16
CA ASN A 135 20.63 4.20 -0.79
C ASN A 135 21.64 3.15 -0.31
N TYR A 136 21.41 1.86 -0.58
CA TYR A 136 22.36 0.80 -0.26
C TYR A 136 23.67 0.93 -1.04
N ILE A 137 23.60 1.25 -2.34
CA ILE A 137 24.79 1.49 -3.16
C ILE A 137 25.62 2.63 -2.58
N ARG A 138 24.98 3.77 -2.26
CA ARG A 138 25.66 4.91 -1.65
C ARG A 138 26.34 4.55 -0.33
N TYR A 139 25.64 3.82 0.54
CA TYR A 139 26.21 3.35 1.80
C TYR A 139 27.45 2.46 1.60
N ILE A 140 27.39 1.53 0.64
CA ILE A 140 28.52 0.66 0.30
C ILE A 140 29.69 1.48 -0.24
N GLU A 141 29.43 2.47 -1.09
CA GLU A 141 30.45 3.36 -1.64
C GLU A 141 31.12 4.21 -0.56
N GLU A 142 30.36 4.77 0.36
CA GLU A 142 30.87 5.53 1.51
C GLU A 142 31.78 4.65 2.39
N ALA A 143 31.31 3.46 2.77
CA ALA A 143 32.09 2.52 3.58
C ALA A 143 33.38 2.05 2.89
N LYS A 144 33.31 1.85 1.56
CA LYS A 144 34.48 1.51 0.73
C LYS A 144 35.50 2.66 0.73
N ASN A 145 35.04 3.89 0.55
CA ASN A 145 35.91 5.06 0.53
C ASN A 145 36.58 5.28 1.88
N GLU A 146 35.83 5.18 2.97
CA GLU A 146 36.37 5.28 4.33
C GLU A 146 37.43 4.20 4.59
N SER A 147 37.15 2.95 4.22
CA SER A 147 38.10 1.85 4.37
C SER A 147 39.37 2.08 3.54
N SER A 148 39.24 2.61 2.32
CA SER A 148 40.36 2.96 1.44
C SER A 148 41.26 4.04 2.06
N GLU A 149 40.67 5.09 2.64
CA GLU A 149 41.44 6.13 3.33
C GLU A 149 42.15 5.61 4.58
N ARG A 150 41.49 4.75 5.37
CA ARG A 150 42.14 4.08 6.51
C ARG A 150 43.33 3.22 6.08
N ILE A 151 43.19 2.45 4.99
CA ILE A 151 44.28 1.65 4.43
C ILE A 151 45.45 2.54 3.99
N LYS A 152 45.19 3.70 3.37
CA LYS A 152 46.24 4.66 2.98
C LYS A 152 46.98 5.20 4.20
N THR A 153 46.27 5.56 5.27
CA THR A 153 46.87 6.06 6.51
C THR A 153 47.76 5.00 7.16
N ILE A 154 47.23 3.79 7.35
CA ILE A 154 48.00 2.68 7.93
C ILE A 154 49.24 2.35 7.07
N SER A 155 49.11 2.39 5.74
CA SER A 155 50.23 2.15 4.83
C SER A 155 51.34 3.20 4.98
N LYS A 156 50.99 4.47 5.22
CA LYS A 156 51.96 5.53 5.52
C LYS A 156 52.65 5.29 6.86
N GLU A 157 51.90 4.93 7.89
CA GLU A 157 52.45 4.61 9.22
C GLU A 157 53.42 3.42 9.17
N ILE A 158 53.04 2.33 8.49
CA ILE A 158 53.91 1.17 8.27
C ILE A 158 55.21 1.58 7.59
N LYS A 159 55.13 2.46 6.57
CA LYS A 159 56.32 2.95 5.88
C LYS A 159 57.23 3.75 6.82
N GLY A 160 56.66 4.66 7.61
CA GLY A 160 57.42 5.45 8.59
C GLY A 160 58.11 4.57 9.63
N ILE A 161 57.37 3.60 10.22
CA ILE A 161 57.94 2.67 11.20
C ILE A 161 59.07 1.83 10.57
N LYS A 162 58.91 1.36 9.33
CA LYS A 162 59.97 0.62 8.61
C LYS A 162 61.24 1.46 8.44
N GLU A 163 61.10 2.74 8.11
CA GLU A 163 62.23 3.67 7.99
C GLU A 163 62.92 3.89 9.35
N SER A 164 62.16 4.09 10.43
CA SER A 164 62.72 4.19 11.78
C SER A 164 63.44 2.92 12.24
N ILE A 165 62.87 1.74 11.97
CA ILE A 165 63.54 0.45 12.27
C ILE A 165 64.86 0.34 11.50
N LYS A 166 64.89 0.79 10.24
CA LYS A 166 66.11 0.78 9.43
C LYS A 166 67.18 1.67 10.05
N GLN A 167 66.83 2.91 10.43
CA GLN A 167 67.75 3.84 11.09
C GLN A 167 68.30 3.27 12.41
N LEU A 168 67.43 2.73 13.26
CA LEU A 168 67.85 2.12 14.54
C LEU A 168 68.77 0.90 14.34
N ARG A 169 68.55 0.11 13.28
CA ARG A 169 69.45 -1.01 12.94
C ARG A 169 70.82 -0.52 12.47
N GLU A 170 70.85 0.53 11.68
CA GLU A 170 72.10 1.17 11.23
C GLU A 170 72.86 1.74 12.43
N GLU A 171 72.17 2.45 13.33
CA GLU A 171 72.75 3.02 14.55
C GLU A 171 73.31 1.94 15.49
N ASN A 172 72.53 0.89 15.78
CA ASN A 172 73.01 -0.24 16.59
C ASN A 172 74.22 -0.94 15.97
N SER A 173 74.27 -1.06 14.63
CA SER A 173 75.42 -1.64 13.93
C SER A 173 76.68 -0.80 14.13
N VAL A 174 76.56 0.53 14.11
CA VAL A 174 77.67 1.46 14.41
C VAL A 174 78.12 1.27 15.86
N TYR A 175 77.21 1.26 16.83
CA TYR A 175 77.58 1.06 18.23
C TYR A 175 78.27 -0.28 18.45
N HIS A 176 77.76 -1.37 17.89
CA HIS A 176 78.40 -2.68 18.00
C HIS A 176 79.84 -2.65 17.49
N LYS A 177 80.10 -2.06 16.31
CA LYS A 177 81.47 -1.90 15.80
C LYS A 177 82.36 -1.10 16.76
N THR A 178 81.85 0.01 17.30
CA THR A 178 82.64 0.83 18.25
C THR A 178 82.95 0.08 19.55
N TYR A 179 82.01 -0.75 20.05
CA TYR A 179 82.26 -1.60 21.22
C TYR A 179 83.26 -2.70 20.93
N ASP A 180 83.18 -3.33 19.76
CA ASP A 180 84.14 -4.35 19.34
C ASP A 180 85.55 -3.77 19.20
N ASP A 181 85.68 -2.57 18.64
CA ASP A 181 86.96 -1.85 18.51
C ASP A 181 87.52 -1.45 19.88
N LEU A 182 86.69 -0.93 20.78
CA LEU A 182 87.09 -0.60 22.14
C LEU A 182 87.55 -1.84 22.93
N THR A 183 86.82 -2.94 22.79
CA THR A 183 87.15 -4.22 23.44
C THR A 183 88.48 -4.75 22.95
N ARG A 184 88.72 -4.69 21.63
CA ARG A 184 90.00 -5.10 21.01
C ARG A 184 91.16 -4.26 21.54
N HIS A 185 91.00 -2.93 21.57
CA HIS A 185 92.01 -2.02 22.07
C HIS A 185 92.34 -2.27 23.56
N LEU A 186 91.34 -2.55 24.39
CA LEU A 186 91.56 -2.89 25.80
C LEU A 186 92.33 -4.21 25.96
N LEU A 187 92.01 -5.23 25.17
CA LEU A 187 92.73 -6.50 25.18
C LEU A 187 94.21 -6.31 24.78
N GLU A 188 94.48 -5.52 23.73
CA GLU A 188 95.86 -5.19 23.31
C GLU A 188 96.65 -4.47 24.42
N ILE A 189 96.03 -3.53 25.15
CA ILE A 189 96.68 -2.87 26.30
C ILE A 189 97.00 -3.90 27.40
N MET A 190 96.05 -4.79 27.71
CA MET A 190 96.23 -5.80 28.76
C MET A 190 97.35 -6.79 28.41
N GLU A 191 97.41 -7.26 27.17
CA GLU A 191 98.49 -8.14 26.69
C GLU A 191 99.86 -7.45 26.79
N ASN A 192 99.96 -6.20 26.33
CA ASN A 192 101.21 -5.43 26.42
C ASN A 192 101.65 -5.17 27.86
N LYS A 193 100.71 -4.93 28.79
CA LYS A 193 101.03 -4.73 30.21
C LYS A 193 101.52 -6.01 30.89
N THR A 194 100.95 -7.16 30.52
CA THR A 194 101.35 -8.48 31.06
C THR A 194 102.76 -8.86 30.63
N ILE A 195 103.26 -8.34 29.49
CA ILE A 195 104.64 -8.55 29.00
C ILE A 195 105.65 -7.66 29.76
N ILE A 196 105.23 -6.52 30.32
CA ILE A 196 106.12 -5.59 31.04
C ILE A 196 106.31 -6.00 32.51
N ASP A 197 105.35 -6.72 33.09
CA ASP A 197 105.39 -7.19 34.50
C ASP A 197 106.02 -8.60 34.67
N VAL A 198 106.68 -9.16 33.64
CA VAL A 198 107.43 -10.45 33.66
C VAL A 198 108.92 -10.19 33.45
#